data_AF-A0A9X6YTZ3-F1
#
_entry.id   AF-A0A9X6YTZ3-F1
#
_cell.length_a   1.000
_cell.length_b   1.000
_cell.length_c   1.000
_cell.angle_alpha   90.00
_cell.angle_beta   90.00
_cell.angle_gamma   90.00
#
_symmetry.space_group_name_H-M   'P 1'
#
loop_
_entity.id
_entity.type
_entity.pdbx_description
1 polymer ?
#
loop_
_entity_poly.entity_id
_entity_poly.type
_entity_poly.pdbx_seq_one_letter_code
_entity_poly.pdbx_strand_id
1 'polypeptide(L)'
;MDRDIKKQIKQLNQKLRSVFEEQDRNQSALRTQEQAEADFHELKNRSNRLFNRILETWHNDKELSHFFINIRQEAQHIERKLTFELENQKETLLKERRDLSDSENDLSYQQQQLAREVNA
;
A
#
# COMPACT_ATOMS: atom_id res chain seq x y z
N MET A 1 30.07 15.78 30.61
CA MET A 1 28.74 15.16 30.52
C MET A 1 27.82 15.91 29.56
N ASP A 2 27.58 17.21 29.75
CA ASP A 2 26.58 17.98 28.97
C ASP A 2 26.77 18.00 27.42
N ARG A 3 28.02 18.03 26.88
CA ARG A 3 28.24 18.03 25.42
C ARG A 3 27.90 16.70 24.74
N ASP A 4 28.10 15.58 25.42
CA ASP A 4 27.93 14.26 24.81
C ASP A 4 26.44 13.90 24.71
N ILE A 5 25.68 14.19 25.78
CA ILE A 5 24.22 14.02 25.79
C ILE A 5 23.55 14.95 24.77
N LYS A 6 24.01 16.21 24.63
CA LYS A 6 23.53 17.12 23.57
C LYS A 6 23.77 16.57 22.16
N LYS A 7 24.91 15.91 21.93
CA LYS A 7 25.22 15.28 20.64
C LYS A 7 24.30 14.09 20.38
N GLN A 8 24.03 13.26 21.39
CA GLN A 8 23.11 12.13 21.30
C GLN A 8 21.66 12.57 21.02
N ILE A 9 21.16 13.60 21.73
CA ILE A 9 19.83 14.17 21.49
C ILE A 9 19.72 14.71 20.05
N LYS A 10 20.76 15.41 19.55
CA LYS A 10 20.77 15.91 18.17
C LYS A 10 20.69 14.76 17.16
N GLN A 11 21.41 13.66 17.40
CA GLN A 11 21.36 12.47 16.55
C GLN A 11 19.99 11.80 16.58
N LEU A 12 19.37 11.66 17.76
CA LEU A 12 18.02 11.12 17.91
C LEU A 12 16.98 11.97 17.18
N ASN A 13 17.04 13.30 17.33
CA ASN A 13 16.13 14.21 16.63
C ASN A 13 16.25 14.09 15.11
N GLN A 14 17.47 13.88 14.61
CA GLN A 14 17.68 13.66 13.18
C GLN A 14 17.05 12.33 12.74
N LYS A 15 17.22 11.25 13.51
CA LYS A 15 16.59 9.96 13.21
C LYS A 15 15.06 10.02 13.25
N LEU A 16 14.49 10.65 14.27
CA LEU A 16 13.05 10.89 14.38
C LEU A 16 12.51 11.65 13.18
N ARG A 17 13.21 12.70 12.74
CA ARG A 17 12.85 13.43 11.53
C ARG A 17 12.84 12.54 10.29
N SER A 18 13.84 11.68 10.12
CA SER A 18 13.87 10.73 9.00
C SER A 18 12.69 9.74 9.06
N VAL A 19 12.36 9.20 10.24
CA VAL A 19 11.19 8.34 10.42
C VAL A 19 9.89 9.06 10.05
N PHE A 20 9.72 10.32 10.47
CA PHE A 20 8.54 11.11 10.08
C PHE A 20 8.44 11.33 8.56
N GLU A 21 9.56 11.61 7.90
CA GLU A 21 9.60 11.75 6.44
C GLU A 21 9.25 10.44 5.72
N GLU A 22 9.68 9.30 6.26
CA GLU A 22 9.33 7.96 5.74
C GLU A 22 7.86 7.60 6.00
N GLN A 23 7.31 7.94 7.17
CA GLN A 23 5.89 7.76 7.49
C GLN A 23 4.98 8.56 6.55
N ASP A 24 5.33 9.82 6.25
CA ASP A 24 4.59 10.66 5.30
C ASP A 24 4.59 10.05 3.89
N ARG A 25 5.76 9.58 3.44
CA ARG A 25 5.88 8.86 2.14
C ARG A 25 5.05 7.59 2.13
N ASN A 26 5.14 6.76 3.17
CA ASN A 26 4.36 5.53 3.29
C ASN A 26 2.85 5.83 3.29
N GLN A 27 2.42 6.89 3.98
CA GLN A 27 1.01 7.31 3.98
C GLN A 27 0.55 7.78 2.59
N SER A 28 1.38 8.55 1.87
CA SER A 28 1.07 8.96 0.50
C SER A 28 0.99 7.75 -0.44
N ALA A 29 1.89 6.78 -0.29
CA ALA A 29 1.89 5.55 -1.05
C ALA A 29 0.63 4.71 -0.77
N LEU A 30 0.21 4.59 0.50
CA LEU A 30 -1.04 3.92 0.87
C LEU A 30 -2.27 4.56 0.23
N ARG A 31 -2.37 5.90 0.24
CA ARG A 31 -3.48 6.60 -0.45
C ARG A 31 -3.49 6.33 -1.95
N THR A 32 -2.30 6.29 -2.55
CA THR A 32 -2.15 6.00 -4.00
C THR A 32 -2.57 4.56 -4.28
N GLN A 33 -2.20 3.62 -3.42
CA GLN A 33 -2.59 2.22 -3.51
C GLN A 33 -4.11 2.04 -3.37
N GLU A 34 -4.74 2.72 -2.40
CA GLU A 34 -6.19 2.69 -2.21
C GLU A 34 -6.94 3.23 -3.44
N GLN A 35 -6.43 4.29 -4.07
CA GLN A 35 -6.98 4.79 -5.32
C GLN A 35 -6.83 3.78 -6.46
N ALA A 36 -5.65 3.17 -6.61
CA ALA A 36 -5.41 2.15 -7.63
C ALA A 36 -6.33 0.92 -7.46
N GLU A 37 -6.58 0.48 -6.22
CA GLU A 37 -7.54 -0.58 -5.92
C GLU A 37 -8.97 -0.18 -6.31
N ALA A 38 -9.39 1.04 -6.00
CA ALA A 38 -10.71 1.55 -6.35
C ALA A 38 -10.91 1.62 -7.88
N ASP A 39 -9.94 2.18 -8.59
CA ASP A 39 -9.94 2.29 -10.06
C ASP A 39 -9.98 0.91 -10.71
N PHE A 40 -9.18 -0.04 -10.19
CA PHE A 40 -9.18 -1.42 -10.65
C PHE A 40 -10.53 -2.10 -10.43
N HIS A 41 -11.15 -1.91 -9.26
CA HIS A 41 -12.49 -2.42 -8.98
C HIS A 41 -13.54 -1.84 -9.94
N GLU A 42 -13.47 -0.55 -10.27
CA GLU A 42 -14.37 0.05 -11.26
C GLU A 42 -14.16 -0.58 -12.65
N LEU A 43 -12.91 -0.68 -13.09
CA LEU A 43 -12.56 -1.28 -14.38
C LEU A 43 -13.08 -2.71 -14.50
N LYS A 44 -12.86 -3.53 -13.47
CA LYS A 44 -13.37 -4.90 -13.37
C LYS A 44 -14.90 -4.96 -13.47
N ASN A 45 -15.60 -4.06 -12.80
CA ASN A 45 -17.06 -4.00 -12.88
C ASN A 45 -17.54 -3.63 -14.28
N ARG A 46 -16.88 -2.67 -14.94
CA ARG A 46 -17.18 -2.27 -16.32
C ARG A 46 -16.91 -3.40 -17.31
N SER A 47 -15.77 -4.07 -17.17
CA SER A 47 -15.39 -5.27 -17.93
C SER A 47 -16.49 -6.34 -17.84
N ASN A 48 -16.91 -6.71 -16.62
CA ASN A 48 -17.95 -7.71 -16.41
C ASN A 48 -19.29 -7.33 -17.05
N ARG A 49 -19.71 -6.07 -16.95
CA ARG A 49 -20.94 -5.59 -17.61
C ARG A 49 -20.86 -5.69 -19.13
N LEU A 50 -19.71 -5.32 -19.71
CA LEU A 50 -19.49 -5.41 -21.16
C LEU A 50 -19.56 -6.86 -21.64
N PHE A 51 -18.85 -7.78 -20.97
CA PHE A 51 -18.90 -9.20 -21.33
C PHE A 51 -20.31 -9.78 -21.19
N ASN A 52 -21.05 -9.45 -20.14
CA ASN A 52 -22.44 -9.92 -20.00
C ASN A 52 -23.30 -9.44 -21.18
N ARG A 53 -23.22 -8.16 -21.55
CA ARG A 53 -23.97 -7.61 -22.68
C ARG A 53 -23.59 -8.24 -24.03
N ILE A 54 -22.30 -8.47 -24.26
CA ILE A 54 -21.81 -9.13 -25.48
C ILE A 54 -22.34 -10.56 -25.55
N LEU A 55 -22.23 -11.34 -24.47
CA LEU A 55 -22.69 -12.72 -24.44
C LEU A 55 -24.22 -12.82 -24.55
N GLU A 56 -24.96 -11.90 -23.94
CA GLU A 56 -26.42 -11.78 -24.14
C GLU A 56 -26.78 -11.47 -25.60
N THR A 57 -25.98 -10.67 -26.31
CA THR A 57 -26.26 -10.30 -27.71
C THR A 57 -25.96 -11.45 -28.66
N TRP A 58 -24.83 -12.13 -28.47
CA TRP A 58 -24.31 -13.12 -29.41
C TRP A 58 -24.55 -14.57 -28.98
N HIS A 59 -25.39 -14.83 -27.96
CA HIS A 59 -25.62 -16.18 -27.43
C HIS A 59 -26.10 -17.20 -28.46
N ASN A 60 -26.82 -16.77 -29.50
CA ASN A 60 -27.34 -17.64 -30.55
C ASN A 60 -26.28 -18.03 -31.59
N ASP A 61 -25.19 -17.27 -31.68
CA ASP A 61 -24.03 -17.62 -32.50
C ASP A 61 -23.03 -18.39 -31.64
N LYS A 62 -22.96 -19.71 -31.86
CA LYS A 62 -22.08 -20.58 -31.07
C LYS A 62 -20.61 -20.22 -31.24
N GLU A 63 -20.16 -19.82 -32.42
CA GLU A 63 -18.75 -19.54 -32.66
C GLU A 63 -18.33 -18.24 -31.96
N LEU A 64 -19.11 -17.17 -32.16
CA LEU A 64 -18.87 -15.88 -31.50
C LEU A 64 -19.05 -15.97 -29.98
N SER A 65 -20.04 -16.71 -29.49
CA SER A 65 -20.25 -16.93 -28.06
C SER A 65 -19.04 -17.61 -27.41
N HIS A 66 -18.52 -18.70 -27.99
CA HIS A 66 -17.31 -19.36 -27.48
C HIS A 66 -16.09 -18.45 -27.54
N PHE A 67 -15.92 -17.68 -28.62
CA PHE A 67 -14.83 -16.70 -28.75
C PHE A 67 -14.82 -15.69 -27.59
N PHE A 68 -15.97 -15.07 -27.29
CA PHE A 68 -16.06 -14.10 -26.20
C PHE A 68 -15.96 -14.74 -24.80
N ILE A 69 -16.40 -15.99 -24.63
CA ILE A 69 -16.19 -16.74 -23.39
C ILE A 69 -14.69 -16.92 -23.12
N ASN A 70 -13.90 -17.29 -24.13
CA ASN A 70 -12.46 -17.47 -23.99
C ASN A 70 -11.77 -16.15 -23.63
N ILE A 71 -12.09 -15.04 -24.31
CA ILE A 71 -11.55 -13.72 -23.97
C ILE A 71 -11.93 -13.32 -22.54
N ARG A 72 -13.17 -13.59 -22.11
CA ARG A 72 -13.59 -13.32 -20.73
C ARG A 72 -12.75 -14.11 -19.73
N GLN A 73 -12.44 -15.37 -20.01
CA GLN A 73 -11.60 -16.21 -19.15
C GLN A 73 -10.17 -15.67 -19.06
N GLU A 74 -9.59 -15.24 -20.18
CA GLU A 74 -8.27 -14.60 -20.20
C GLU A 74 -8.26 -13.29 -19.41
N ALA A 75 -9.26 -12.44 -19.61
CA ALA A 75 -9.41 -11.20 -18.84
C ALA A 75 -9.53 -11.49 -17.34
N GLN A 76 -10.33 -12.49 -16.94
CA GLN A 76 -10.45 -12.92 -15.54
C GLN A 76 -9.14 -13.47 -14.97
N HIS A 77 -8.32 -14.13 -15.77
CA HIS A 77 -7.01 -14.59 -15.34
C HIS A 77 -6.08 -13.40 -15.04
N ILE A 78 -6.04 -12.41 -15.93
CA ILE A 78 -5.29 -11.16 -15.74
C ILE A 78 -5.81 -10.41 -14.51
N GLU A 79 -7.13 -10.29 -14.36
CA GLU A 79 -7.76 -9.64 -13.19
C GLU A 79 -7.30 -10.28 -11.88
N ARG A 80 -7.24 -11.62 -11.79
CA ARG A 80 -6.77 -12.32 -10.57
C ARG A 80 -5.31 -12.02 -10.28
N LYS A 81 -4.46 -11.99 -11.30
CA LYS A 81 -3.04 -11.67 -11.14
C LYS A 81 -2.86 -10.25 -10.62
N LEU A 82 -3.58 -9.28 -11.20
CA LEU A 82 -3.56 -7.89 -10.76
C LEU A 82 -4.10 -7.71 -9.34
N THR A 83 -5.17 -8.42 -8.96
CA THR A 83 -5.67 -8.44 -7.58
C THR A 83 -4.58 -8.86 -6.61
N PHE A 84 -3.89 -9.97 -6.90
CA PHE A 84 -2.82 -10.45 -6.03
C PHE A 84 -1.65 -9.45 -5.93
N GLU A 85 -1.27 -8.83 -7.04
CA GLU A 85 -0.20 -7.81 -7.07
C GLU A 85 -0.57 -6.59 -6.21
N LEU A 86 -1.81 -6.10 -6.32
CA LEU A 86 -2.31 -4.98 -5.51
C LEU A 86 -2.37 -5.33 -4.02
N GLU A 87 -2.88 -6.52 -3.67
CA GLU A 87 -2.94 -7.00 -2.28
C GLU A 87 -1.53 -7.11 -1.66
N ASN A 88 -0.57 -7.65 -2.42
CA ASN A 88 0.80 -7.80 -1.95
C ASN A 88 1.51 -6.45 -1.75
N GLN A 89 1.29 -5.49 -2.65
CA GLN A 89 1.81 -4.12 -2.51
C GLN A 89 1.24 -3.44 -1.27
N LYS A 90 -0.07 -3.57 -1.04
CA LYS A 90 -0.72 -3.04 0.16
C LYS A 90 -0.18 -3.65 1.44
N GLU A 91 -0.03 -4.97 1.50
CA GLU A 91 0.52 -5.63 2.69
C GLU A 91 1.96 -5.18 2.97
N THR A 92 2.77 -4.97 1.92
CA THR A 92 4.13 -4.44 2.05
C THR A 92 4.12 -3.05 2.68
N LEU A 93 3.26 -2.15 2.18
CA LEU A 93 3.12 -0.79 2.74
C LEU A 93 2.60 -0.80 4.18
N LEU A 94 1.65 -1.69 4.50
CA LEU A 94 1.13 -1.84 5.86
C LEU A 94 2.17 -2.40 6.83
N LYS A 95 3.04 -3.30 6.36
CA LYS A 95 4.18 -3.77 7.13
C LYS A 95 5.18 -2.65 7.39
N GLU A 96 5.59 -1.92 6.36
CA GLU A 96 6.48 -0.77 6.50
C GLU A 96 5.92 0.26 7.49
N ARG A 97 4.62 0.55 7.43
CA ARG A 97 3.96 1.44 8.40
C ARG A 97 4.10 0.97 9.85
N ARG A 98 3.97 -0.34 10.09
CA ARG A 98 4.16 -0.93 11.43
C ARG A 98 5.61 -0.78 11.88
N ASP A 99 6.56 -1.15 11.01
CA ASP A 99 8.00 -1.07 11.30
C ASP A 99 8.44 0.38 11.60
N LEU A 100 7.89 1.36 10.88
CA LEU A 100 8.12 2.79 11.12
C LEU A 100 7.51 3.26 12.46
N SER A 101 6.31 2.80 12.80
CA SER A 101 5.68 3.12 14.08
C SER A 101 6.47 2.55 15.26
N ASP A 102 6.97 1.33 15.14
CA ASP A 102 7.81 0.71 16.16
C ASP A 102 9.13 1.48 16.32
N SER A 103 9.73 1.88 15.20
CA SER A 103 10.94 2.71 15.19
C SER A 103 10.73 4.09 15.84
N GLU A 104 9.60 4.75 15.56
CA GLU A 104 9.23 6.02 16.21
C GLU A 104 9.09 5.87 17.72
N ASN A 105 8.41 4.80 18.17
CA ASN A 105 8.21 4.51 19.59
C ASN A 105 9.54 4.28 20.31
N ASP A 106 10.44 3.49 19.73
CA ASP A 106 11.77 3.21 20.30
C ASP A 106 12.62 4.48 20.41
N LEU A 107 12.65 5.30 19.36
CA LEU A 107 13.39 6.56 19.34
C LEU A 107 12.82 7.57 20.35
N SER A 108 11.49 7.66 20.45
CA SER A 108 10.80 8.52 21.41
C SER A 108 11.09 8.10 22.85
N TYR A 109 11.12 6.79 23.12
CA TYR A 109 11.48 6.26 24.43
C TYR A 109 12.93 6.60 24.80
N GLN A 110 13.89 6.41 23.88
CA GLN A 110 15.29 6.79 24.09
C GLN A 110 15.46 8.29 24.36
N GLN A 111 14.72 9.13 23.62
CA GLN A 111 14.74 10.58 23.82
C GLN A 111 14.25 10.96 25.23
N GLN A 112 13.18 10.32 25.72
CA GLN A 112 12.67 10.55 27.07
C GLN A 112 13.66 10.13 28.16
N GLN A 113 14.36 9.00 27.98
CA GLN A 113 15.39 8.56 28.93
C GLN A 113 16.52 9.58 29.05
N LEU A 114 17.06 10.03 27.92
CA LEU A 114 18.12 11.05 27.91
C LEU A 114 17.64 12.38 28.50
N ALA A 115 16.39 12.79 28.23
CA ALA A 115 15.83 14.00 28.82
C ALA A 115 15.73 13.90 30.35
N ARG A 116 15.46 12.71 30.90
CA ARG A 116 15.47 12.49 32.36
C ARG A 116 16.89 12.55 32.92
N GLU A 117 17.87 11.97 32.23
CA GLU A 117 19.29 12.02 32.63
C GLU A 117 19.89 13.44 32.59
N VAL A 118 19.41 14.32 31.70
CA VAL A 118 19.82 15.73 31.67
C VAL A 118 19.24 16.52 32.85
N ASN A 119 18.07 16.13 33.35
CA ASN A 119 17.34 16.83 34.41
C ASN A 119 17.62 16.27 35.82
N ALA A 120 18.36 15.17 35.93
CA ALA A 120 18.79 14.55 37.19
C ALA A 120 20.17 15.05 37.61
#